data_AF-A0A6B2UJU4-F1
#
_entry.id   AF-A0A6B2UJU4-F1
#
_cell.length_a   1.000
_cell.length_b   1.000
_cell.length_c   1.000
_cell.angle_alpha   90.00
_cell.angle_beta   90.00
_cell.angle_gamma   90.00
#
_symmetry.space_group_name_H-M   'P 1'
#
loop_
_entity.id
_entity.type
_entity.pdbx_description
1 polymer ?
#
loop_
_entity_poly.entity_id
_entity_poly.type
_entity_poly.pdbx_seq_one_letter_code
_entity_poly.pdbx_strand_id
1 'polypeptide(L)'
;ALAVWATGGSVAVALAPVLGGALTTAWGWRGIFFATLPLGLMALALLVRADRSGESVAGGRRLDLAGQLTAVLAVTALSVAVIEHGPVRWAAAG
;
A
#
# COMPACT_ATOMS: atom_id res chain seq x y z
N ALA A 1 0.69 8.25 -15.18
CA ALA A 1 1.04 6.92 -14.61
C ALA A 1 0.97 6.92 -13.07
N LEU A 2 1.78 7.72 -12.37
CA LEU A 2 1.82 7.74 -10.89
C LEU A 2 0.47 8.10 -10.22
N ALA A 3 -0.25 9.09 -10.75
CA ALA A 3 -1.57 9.46 -10.23
C ALA A 3 -2.59 8.30 -10.33
N VAL A 4 -2.63 7.60 -11.47
CA VAL A 4 -3.53 6.44 -11.67
C VAL A 4 -3.18 5.31 -10.70
N TRP A 5 -1.89 5.06 -10.49
CA TRP A 5 -1.42 4.07 -9.51
C TRP A 5 -1.77 4.46 -8.07
N ALA A 6 -1.53 5.70 -7.68
CA ALA A 6 -1.84 6.22 -6.35
C ALA A 6 -3.35 6.20 -6.06
N THR A 7 -4.17 6.64 -7.01
CA THR A 7 -5.64 6.61 -6.88
C THR A 7 -6.16 5.17 -6.85
N GLY A 8 -5.63 4.28 -7.69
CA GLY A 8 -5.98 2.86 -7.65
C GLY A 8 -5.67 2.23 -6.30
N GLY A 9 -4.46 2.51 -5.76
CA GLY A 9 -4.02 2.02 -4.45
C GLY A 9 -4.87 2.56 -3.30
N SER A 10 -5.22 3.86 -3.29
CA SER A 10 -6.02 4.45 -2.22
C SER A 10 -7.45 3.92 -2.20
N VAL A 11 -8.06 3.72 -3.38
CA VAL A 11 -9.39 3.09 -3.49
C VAL A 11 -9.36 1.65 -2.99
N ALA A 12 -8.31 0.89 -3.33
CA ALA A 12 -8.15 -0.48 -2.83
C ALA A 12 -8.06 -0.52 -1.30
N VAL A 13 -7.25 0.37 -0.70
CA VAL A 13 -7.09 0.48 0.76
C VAL A 13 -8.42 0.86 1.43
N ALA A 14 -9.19 1.78 0.85
CA ALA A 14 -10.48 2.18 1.40
C ALA A 14 -11.53 1.05 1.33
N LEU A 15 -11.51 0.26 0.25
CA LEU A 15 -12.47 -0.84 0.04
C LEU A 15 -12.10 -2.12 0.81
N ALA A 16 -10.82 -2.30 1.18
CA ALA A 16 -10.33 -3.53 1.80
C ALA A 16 -11.07 -3.91 3.11
N PRO A 17 -11.32 -2.99 4.07
CA PRO A 17 -12.03 -3.31 5.30
C PRO A 17 -13.49 -3.68 5.06
N VAL A 18 -14.16 -3.00 4.13
CA VAL A 18 -15.57 -3.23 3.83
C VAL A 18 -15.76 -4.59 3.17
N LEU A 19 -14.97 -4.89 2.13
CA LEU A 19 -15.01 -6.17 1.44
C LEU A 19 -14.53 -7.31 2.34
N GLY A 20 -13.43 -7.12 3.07
CA GLY A 20 -12.90 -8.12 4.00
C GLY A 20 -13.87 -8.43 5.14
N GLY A 21 -14.52 -7.41 5.68
CA GLY A 21 -15.58 -7.55 6.69
C GLY A 21 -16.78 -8.33 6.14
N ALA A 22 -17.29 -7.93 4.98
CA ALA A 22 -18.42 -8.61 4.33
C ALA A 22 -18.13 -10.07 3.96
N LEU A 23 -16.93 -10.37 3.46
CA LEU A 23 -16.53 -11.74 3.17
C LEU A 23 -16.40 -12.58 4.45
N THR A 24 -15.85 -11.99 5.51
CA THR A 24 -15.69 -12.69 6.80
C THR A 24 -17.03 -12.97 7.46
N THR A 25 -18.01 -12.06 7.34
CA THR A 25 -19.36 -12.28 7.87
C THR A 25 -20.15 -13.31 7.07
N ALA A 26 -20.00 -13.36 5.74
CA ALA A 26 -20.74 -14.28 4.89
C ALA A 26 -20.14 -15.70 4.83
N TRP A 27 -18.81 -15.82 4.70
CA TRP A 27 -18.11 -17.10 4.46
C TRP A 27 -17.03 -17.42 5.50
N GLY A 28 -16.96 -16.64 6.59
CA GLY A 28 -15.90 -16.76 7.58
C GLY A 28 -14.55 -16.27 7.05
N TRP A 29 -13.54 -16.33 7.90
CA TRP A 29 -12.19 -15.88 7.58
C TRP A 29 -11.58 -16.59 6.35
N ARG A 30 -12.00 -17.83 6.07
CA ARG A 30 -11.56 -18.61 4.89
C ARG A 30 -11.99 -17.98 3.57
N GLY A 31 -13.10 -17.24 3.55
CA GLY A 31 -13.59 -16.54 2.35
C GLY A 31 -12.58 -15.54 1.80
N ILE A 32 -11.77 -14.92 2.67
CA ILE A 32 -10.73 -13.96 2.27
C ILE A 32 -9.75 -14.61 1.30
N PHE A 33 -9.30 -15.85 1.56
CA PHE A 33 -8.35 -16.55 0.69
C PHE A 33 -8.92 -16.80 -0.70
N PHE A 34 -10.21 -17.15 -0.79
CA PHE A 34 -10.88 -17.34 -2.08
C PHE A 34 -11.01 -16.06 -2.90
N ALA A 35 -11.01 -14.88 -2.27
CA ALA A 35 -10.96 -13.61 -2.97
C ALA A 35 -9.52 -13.20 -3.33
N THR A 36 -8.58 -13.33 -2.40
CA THR A 36 -7.21 -12.83 -2.58
C THR A 36 -6.38 -13.72 -3.51
N LEU A 37 -6.56 -15.05 -3.48
CA LEU A 37 -5.83 -15.99 -4.33
C LEU A 37 -6.05 -15.75 -5.84
N PRO A 38 -7.29 -15.67 -6.37
CA PRO A 38 -7.50 -15.42 -7.79
C PRO A 38 -7.01 -14.03 -8.21
N LEU A 39 -7.17 -13.01 -7.35
CA LEU A 39 -6.62 -11.67 -7.61
C LEU A 39 -5.09 -11.69 -7.71
N GLY A 40 -4.41 -12.40 -6.79
CA GLY A 40 -2.96 -12.57 -6.82
C GLY A 40 -2.48 -13.34 -8.05
N LEU A 41 -3.19 -14.40 -8.43
CA LEU A 41 -2.91 -15.17 -9.65
C LEU A 41 -3.10 -14.31 -10.91
N MET A 42 -4.14 -13.48 -10.96
CA MET A 42 -4.36 -12.55 -12.07
C MET A 42 -3.21 -11.54 -12.16
N ALA A 43 -2.82 -10.93 -11.04
CA ALA A 43 -1.70 -9.99 -10.99
C ALA A 43 -0.39 -10.65 -11.44
N LEU A 44 -0.13 -11.88 -11.01
CA LEU A 44 1.04 -12.65 -11.43
C LEU A 44 0.99 -12.96 -12.93
N ALA A 45 -0.17 -13.37 -13.45
CA ALA A 45 -0.36 -13.66 -14.86
C ALA A 45 -0.15 -12.41 -15.74
N LEU A 46 -0.61 -11.24 -15.28
CA LEU A 46 -0.37 -9.95 -15.92
C LEU A 46 1.11 -9.58 -15.86
N LEU A 47 1.77 -9.78 -14.72
CA LEU A 47 3.19 -9.50 -14.54
C LEU A 47 4.09 -10.36 -15.44
N VAL A 48 3.76 -11.65 -15.58
CA VAL A 48 4.49 -12.58 -16.47
C VAL A 48 4.27 -12.25 -17.94
N ARG A 49 3.09 -11.74 -18.30
CA ARG A 49 2.77 -11.32 -19.68
C ARG A 49 3.24 -9.91 -20.02
N ALA A 50 3.50 -9.08 -19.02
CA ALA A 50 4.00 -7.73 -19.23
C ALA A 50 5.38 -7.81 -19.89
N ASP A 51 5.49 -7.19 -21.06
CA ASP A 51 6.75 -7.10 -21.77
C ASP A 51 7.76 -6.29 -20.93
N ARG A 52 8.98 -6.82 -20.77
CA ARG A 52 10.05 -6.17 -19.98
C ARG A 52 10.78 -5.09 -20.78
N SER A 53 10.24 -4.68 -21.92
CA SER A 53 10.87 -3.85 -22.94
C SER A 53 11.20 -2.41 -22.52
N GLY A 54 11.02 -2.02 -21.25
CA GLY A 54 11.24 -0.65 -20.77
C GLY A 54 12.40 -0.42 -19.80
N GLU A 55 12.96 -1.42 -19.13
CA GLU A 55 13.86 -1.17 -17.97
C GLU A 55 15.15 -1.99 -18.03
N SER A 56 15.85 -1.88 -19.15
CA SER A 56 17.31 -1.88 -19.09
C SER A 56 17.74 -0.54 -18.47
N VAL A 57 17.59 -0.39 -17.15
CA VAL A 57 18.37 0.61 -16.41
C VAL A 57 19.81 0.09 -16.39
N ALA A 58 20.47 0.22 -17.53
CA ALA A 58 21.89 0.02 -17.70
C ALA A 58 22.59 1.15 -16.95
N GLY A 59 22.68 1.01 -15.64
CA GLY A 59 23.26 2.01 -14.75
C GLY A 59 22.96 1.60 -13.33
N GLY A 60 23.92 0.93 -12.69
CA GLY A 60 23.78 0.36 -11.36
C GLY A 60 23.24 1.36 -10.35
N ARG A 61 21.92 1.37 -10.15
CA ARG A 61 21.28 2.12 -9.09
C ARG A 61 21.56 1.37 -7.81
N ARG A 62 22.65 1.75 -7.14
CA ARG A 62 22.96 1.27 -5.80
C ARG A 62 21.76 1.60 -4.91
N LEU A 63 21.27 0.59 -4.19
CA LEU A 63 20.26 0.79 -3.15
C LEU A 63 20.79 1.82 -2.15
N ASP A 64 20.15 2.99 -2.10
CA ASP A 64 20.43 4.00 -1.08
C ASP A 64 19.81 3.54 0.24
N LEU A 65 20.58 2.76 1.00
CA LEU A 65 20.16 2.23 2.29
C LEU A 65 20.03 3.34 3.34
N ALA A 66 20.86 4.38 3.26
CA ALA A 66 20.82 5.49 4.20
C ALA A 66 19.51 6.28 4.01
N GLY A 67 19.20 6.67 2.78
CA GLY A 67 17.94 7.35 2.46
C GLY A 67 16.71 6.51 2.83
N GLN A 68 16.74 5.20 2.60
CA GLN A 68 15.66 4.29 3.02
C GLN A 68 15.49 4.24 4.54
N LEU A 69 16.58 4.11 5.31
CA LEU A 69 16.52 4.12 6.77
C LEU A 69 16.00 5.45 7.30
N THR A 70 16.46 6.58 6.74
CA THR A 70 15.95 7.91 7.11
C THR A 70 14.46 8.04 6.81
N ALA A 71 13.99 7.56 5.65
CA ALA A 71 12.57 7.59 5.30
C ALA A 71 11.73 6.73 6.26
N VAL A 72 12.19 5.52 6.58
CA VAL A 72 11.53 4.62 7.55
C VAL A 72 11.43 5.28 8.92
N LEU A 73 12.53 5.86 9.42
CA LEU A 73 12.53 6.56 10.70
C LEU A 73 11.60 7.76 10.70
N ALA A 74 11.61 8.57 9.64
CA ALA A 74 10.74 9.74 9.52
C ALA A 74 9.25 9.36 9.52
N VAL A 75 8.86 8.36 8.71
CA VAL A 75 7.46 7.89 8.66
C VAL A 75 7.04 7.25 9.99
N THR A 76 7.93 6.50 10.63
CA THR A 76 7.65 5.88 11.94
C THR A 76 7.47 6.95 13.02
N ALA A 77 8.40 7.91 13.12
CA ALA A 77 8.31 9.01 14.07
C ALA A 77 7.05 9.86 13.85
N LEU A 78 6.70 10.14 12.58
CA LEU A 78 5.47 10.85 12.23
C LEU A 78 4.23 10.06 12.65
N SER A 79 4.20 8.74 12.40
CA SER A 79 3.09 7.88 12.79
C SER A 79 2.91 7.86 14.31
N VAL A 80 4.00 7.71 15.08
CA VAL A 80 3.99 7.76 16.54
C VAL A 80 3.51 9.12 17.03
N ALA A 81 4.05 10.22 16.49
CA ALA A 81 3.62 11.56 16.85
C ALA A 81 2.12 11.79 16.60
N VAL A 82 1.59 11.32 15.46
CA VAL A 82 0.15 11.42 15.16
C VAL A 82 -0.71 10.55 16.08
N ILE A 83 -0.23 9.37 16.47
CA ILE A 83 -0.97 8.46 17.37
C ILE A 83 -0.98 9.01 18.80
N GLU A 84 0.18 9.42 19.31
CA GLU A 84 0.34 9.91 20.69
C GLU A 84 -0.15 11.35 20.88
N HIS A 85 0.01 12.20 19.86
CA HIS A 85 -0.32 13.63 19.88
C HIS A 85 -1.43 13.97 18.89
N GLY A 86 -2.32 13.01 18.59
CA GLY A 86 -3.46 13.18 17.69
C GLY A 86 -4.28 14.43 18.00
N PRO A 87 -5.05 14.91 17.01
CA PRO A 87 -4.93 16.28 16.51
C PRO A 87 -4.53 17.27 17.61
N VAL A 88 -3.26 17.72 17.57
CA VAL A 88 -2.83 18.92 18.31
C VAL A 88 -3.90 19.97 18.08
N ARG A 89 -4.52 20.41 19.17
CA ARG A 89 -5.65 21.35 19.20
C ARG A 89 -5.23 22.70 18.60
N TRP A 90 -5.09 22.78 17.28
CA TRP A 90 -4.98 24.04 16.56
C TRP A 90 -6.25 24.88 16.72
N ALA A 91 -7.35 24.25 17.17
CA ALA A 91 -8.60 24.91 17.58
C ALA A 91 -8.55 25.58 18.98
N ALA A 92 -7.40 25.63 19.67
CA ALA A 92 -7.26 26.34 20.95
C ALA A 92 -6.43 27.64 20.83
N ALA A 93 -6.13 28.09 19.62
CA ALA A 93 -5.56 29.41 19.34
C ALA A 93 -6.51 30.15 18.38
N GLY A 94 -7.68 30.50 18.90
CA GLY A 94 -8.71 31.31 18.26
C GLY A 94 -9.74 31.73 19.29
#